data_AF-A0A7C9ELF8-F1
#
_entry.id   AF-A0A7C9ELF8-F1
#
_cell.length_a   1.000
_cell.length_b   1.000
_cell.length_c   1.000
_cell.angle_alpha   90.00
_cell.angle_beta   90.00
_cell.angle_gamma   90.00
#
_symmetry.space_group_name_H-M   'P 1'
#
loop_
_entity.id
_entity.type
_entity.pdbx_description
1 polymer ?
#
loop_
_entity_poly.entity_id
_entity_poly.type
_entity_poly.pdbx_seq_one_letter_code
_entity_poly.pdbx_strand_id
1 'polypeptide(L)'
;AVCKAGAQVKKIPLYKHIAEIAGNKKLVLPVPAFNVINGGSHAGNKLAMQEFMILPVGASSFSEAMKMGSEVYHHLKSVIKKKYGQDATNVGDEGGFAPNIQENK
;
A
#
# COMPACT_ATOMS: atom_id res chain seq x y z
N ALA A 1 -0.86 12.82 19.32
CA ALA A 1 -0.12 12.65 20.59
C ALA A 1 -1.05 12.25 21.75
N VAL A 2 -2.08 13.04 22.06
CA VAL A 2 -3.01 12.81 23.19
C VAL A 2 -3.66 11.43 23.19
N CYS A 3 -4.12 10.93 22.04
CA CYS A 3 -4.71 9.57 21.94
C CYS A 3 -3.72 8.46 22.36
N LYS A 4 -2.43 8.58 22.00
CA LYS A 4 -1.39 7.63 22.42
C LYS A 4 -1.18 7.67 23.94
N ALA A 5 -1.15 8.87 24.53
CA ALA A 5 -1.05 9.04 25.97
C ALA A 5 -2.26 8.42 26.70
N GLY A 6 -3.48 8.61 26.18
CA GLY A 6 -4.69 7.99 26.72
C GLY A 6 -4.63 6.46 26.74
N ALA A 7 -4.15 5.85 25.66
CA ALA A 7 -3.93 4.40 25.60
C ALA A 7 -2.92 3.92 26.65
N GLN A 8 -1.82 4.67 26.84
CA GLN A 8 -0.78 4.35 27.81
C GLN A 8 -1.26 4.47 29.26
N VAL A 9 -2.05 5.50 29.60
CA VAL A 9 -2.68 5.66 30.92
C VAL A 9 -3.58 4.46 31.24
N LYS A 10 -4.36 4.00 30.25
CA LYS A 10 -5.20 2.81 30.36
C LYS A 10 -4.44 1.48 30.30
N LYS A 11 -3.13 1.50 30.02
CA LYS A 11 -2.29 0.31 29.81
C LYS A 11 -2.83 -0.66 28.74
N ILE A 12 -3.42 -0.10 27.68
CA ILE A 12 -3.93 -0.87 26.54
C ILE A 12 -3.20 -0.47 25.24
N PRO A 13 -3.12 -1.36 24.24
CA PRO A 13 -2.63 -1.00 22.91
C PRO A 13 -3.46 0.13 22.27
N LEU A 14 -2.82 0.97 21.46
CA LEU A 14 -3.46 2.11 20.80
C LEU A 14 -4.70 1.72 19.99
N TYR A 15 -4.65 0.62 19.25
CA TYR A 15 -5.79 0.16 18.43
C TYR A 15 -7.01 -0.19 19.29
N LYS A 16 -6.82 -0.71 20.51
CA LYS A 16 -7.93 -0.98 21.45
C LYS A 16 -8.50 0.32 22.00
N HIS A 17 -7.63 1.28 22.32
CA HIS A 17 -8.08 2.59 22.80
C HIS A 17 -8.91 3.33 21.75
N ILE A 18 -8.50 3.30 20.48
CA ILE A 18 -9.28 3.85 19.36
C ILE A 18 -10.63 3.13 19.23
N ALA A 19 -10.65 1.80 19.36
CA ALA A 19 -11.89 1.03 19.29
C ALA A 19 -12.87 1.35 20.43
N GLU A 20 -12.39 1.55 21.66
CA GLU A 20 -13.21 2.00 22.79
C GLU A 20 -13.83 3.38 22.51
N ILE A 21 -13.04 4.34 22.03
CA ILE A 21 -13.53 5.70 21.70
C ILE A 21 -14.59 5.63 20.60
N ALA A 22 -14.38 4.78 19.60
CA ALA A 22 -15.30 4.61 18.47
C ALA A 22 -16.52 3.72 18.78
N GLY A 23 -16.60 3.09 19.96
CA GLY A 23 -17.67 2.13 20.28
C GLY A 23 -17.58 0.79 19.54
N ASN A 24 -16.42 0.45 18.97
CA ASN A 24 -16.20 -0.76 18.20
C ASN A 24 -15.95 -1.96 19.12
N LYS A 25 -16.87 -2.92 19.12
CA LYS A 25 -16.77 -4.15 19.95
C LYS A 25 -15.91 -5.25 19.32
N LYS A 26 -15.84 -5.31 17.99
CA LYS A 26 -15.10 -6.33 17.24
C LYS A 26 -14.03 -5.65 16.39
N LEU A 27 -12.79 -6.10 16.56
CA LEU A 27 -11.67 -5.67 15.72
C LEU A 27 -11.58 -6.54 14.48
N VAL A 28 -11.16 -5.92 13.37
CA VAL A 28 -10.96 -6.57 12.08
C VAL A 28 -9.63 -6.08 11.52
N LEU A 29 -8.86 -6.97 10.90
CA LEU A 29 -7.68 -6.58 10.13
C LEU A 29 -8.13 -6.21 8.71
N PRO A 30 -7.67 -5.08 8.15
CA PRO A 30 -8.12 -4.62 6.83
C PRO A 30 -7.46 -5.43 5.71
N VAL A 31 -8.05 -5.40 4.52
CA VAL A 31 -7.33 -5.76 3.29
C VAL A 31 -6.38 -4.60 2.98
N PRO A 32 -5.06 -4.84 2.85
CA PRO A 32 -4.13 -3.81 2.45
C PRO A 32 -4.30 -3.45 0.97
N ALA A 33 -4.28 -2.16 0.65
CA ALA A 33 -4.18 -1.66 -0.71
C ALA A 33 -2.75 -1.19 -0.95
N PHE A 34 -1.98 -1.95 -1.73
CA PHE A 34 -0.59 -1.64 -2.00
C PHE A 34 -0.49 -0.79 -3.26
N ASN A 35 0.02 0.43 -3.14
CA ASN A 35 0.40 1.23 -4.30
C ASN A 35 1.58 0.57 -5.04
N VAL A 36 1.42 0.31 -6.34
CA VAL A 36 2.42 -0.39 -7.14
C VAL A 36 2.86 0.34 -8.41
N ILE A 37 1.99 1.18 -9.00
CA ILE A 37 2.32 2.03 -10.16
C ILE A 37 1.76 3.44 -9.94
N ASN A 38 2.62 4.43 -10.15
CA ASN A 38 2.31 5.84 -10.06
C ASN A 38 2.11 6.46 -11.47
N GLY A 39 1.18 7.38 -11.54
CA GLY A 39 0.92 8.27 -12.66
C GLY A 39 0.50 9.66 -12.16
N GLY A 40 -0.16 10.42 -13.00
CA GLY A 40 -0.68 11.76 -12.69
C GLY A 40 0.42 12.66 -12.14
N SER A 41 0.11 13.43 -11.09
CA SER A 41 1.07 14.33 -10.46
C SER A 41 2.20 13.63 -9.70
N HIS A 42 2.12 12.31 -9.51
CA HIS A 42 3.12 11.51 -8.79
C HIS A 42 4.19 10.93 -9.73
N ALA A 43 4.10 11.16 -11.05
CA ALA A 43 5.07 10.65 -12.01
C ALA A 43 5.23 11.56 -13.24
N GLY A 44 6.43 11.60 -13.82
CA GLY A 44 6.70 12.26 -15.10
C GLY A 44 6.31 11.44 -16.35
N ASN A 45 5.45 10.43 -16.19
CA ASN A 45 4.96 9.59 -17.28
C ASN A 45 3.64 10.16 -17.85
N LYS A 46 3.07 9.51 -18.88
CA LYS A 46 1.82 9.96 -19.50
C LYS A 46 0.56 9.37 -18.88
N LEU A 47 0.70 8.60 -17.80
CA LEU A 47 -0.41 7.93 -17.15
C LEU A 47 -1.27 8.98 -16.45
N ALA A 48 -2.54 9.10 -16.82
CA ALA A 48 -3.40 10.15 -16.24
C ALA A 48 -3.87 9.82 -14.81
N MET A 49 -4.08 8.53 -14.53
CA MET A 49 -4.48 8.05 -13.20
C MET A 49 -3.30 8.10 -12.23
N GLN A 50 -3.54 8.56 -11.00
CA GLN A 50 -2.48 8.84 -10.03
C GLN A 50 -1.86 7.56 -9.46
N GLU A 51 -2.68 6.57 -9.09
CA GLU A 51 -2.24 5.38 -8.38
C GLU A 51 -2.98 4.15 -8.89
N PHE A 52 -2.22 3.08 -9.10
CA PHE A 52 -2.75 1.74 -9.35
C PHE A 52 -2.34 0.86 -8.18
N MET A 53 -3.34 0.34 -7.49
CA MET A 53 -3.15 -0.46 -6.29
C MET A 53 -3.53 -1.92 -6.52
N ILE A 54 -2.90 -2.83 -5.79
CA ILE A 54 -3.31 -4.24 -5.68
C ILE A 54 -3.86 -4.53 -4.30
N LEU A 55 -4.95 -5.28 -4.25
CA LEU A 55 -5.64 -5.66 -3.01
C LEU A 55 -5.77 -7.19 -2.96
N PRO A 56 -5.11 -7.88 -2.02
CA PRO A 56 -5.17 -9.34 -1.88
C PRO A 56 -6.46 -9.76 -1.15
N VAL A 57 -7.62 -9.54 -1.77
CA VAL A 57 -8.95 -9.82 -1.17
C VAL A 57 -9.21 -11.30 -0.87
N GLY A 58 -8.42 -12.21 -1.45
CA GLY A 58 -8.52 -13.66 -1.24
C GLY A 58 -7.63 -14.22 -0.11
N ALA A 59 -6.83 -13.38 0.56
CA ALA A 59 -5.95 -13.84 1.65
C ALA A 59 -6.75 -14.24 2.90
N SER A 60 -6.32 -15.31 3.58
CA SER A 60 -6.93 -15.82 4.81
C SER A 60 -6.51 -15.04 6.07
N SER A 61 -5.45 -14.24 5.97
CA SER A 61 -4.92 -13.43 7.08
C SER A 61 -4.20 -12.19 6.56
N PHE A 62 -4.00 -11.20 7.43
CA PHE A 62 -3.20 -10.02 7.10
C PHE A 62 -1.74 -10.38 6.75
N SER A 63 -1.16 -11.37 7.45
CA SER A 63 0.21 -11.84 7.15
C SER A 63 0.31 -12.46 5.75
N GLU A 64 -0.70 -13.23 5.34
CA GLU A 64 -0.76 -13.77 3.97
C GLU A 64 -0.97 -12.65 2.94
N ALA A 65 -1.85 -11.70 3.22
CA ALA A 65 -2.06 -10.53 2.38
C ALA A 65 -0.76 -9.74 2.14
N MET A 66 0.05 -9.55 3.19
CA MET A 66 1.38 -8.92 3.09
C MET A 66 2.34 -9.74 2.23
N LYS A 67 2.35 -11.06 2.38
CA LYS A 67 3.17 -11.96 1.55
C LYS A 67 2.78 -11.85 0.07
N MET A 68 1.49 -11.97 -0.23
CA MET A 68 0.96 -11.83 -1.60
C MET A 68 1.33 -10.48 -2.22
N GLY A 69 1.11 -9.38 -1.50
CA GLY A 69 1.46 -8.04 -1.97
C GLY A 69 2.95 -7.87 -2.27
N SER A 70 3.81 -8.35 -1.36
CA SER A 70 5.28 -8.30 -1.52
C SER A 70 5.76 -9.12 -2.72
N GLU A 71 5.26 -10.35 -2.87
CA GLU A 71 5.61 -11.21 -3.99
C GLU A 71 5.20 -10.58 -5.32
N VAL A 72 3.97 -10.06 -5.43
CA VAL A 72 3.51 -9.37 -6.65
C VAL A 72 4.35 -8.13 -6.93
N TYR A 73 4.69 -7.32 -5.92
CA TYR A 73 5.52 -6.13 -6.07
C TYR A 73 6.92 -6.45 -6.62
N HIS A 74 7.58 -7.48 -6.09
CA HIS A 74 8.91 -7.89 -6.57
C HIS A 74 8.88 -8.51 -7.97
N HIS A 75 7.82 -9.25 -8.31
CA HIS A 75 7.61 -9.74 -9.68
C HIS A 75 7.35 -8.59 -10.64
N LEU A 76 6.51 -7.62 -10.26
CA LEU A 76 6.26 -6.42 -11.05
C LEU A 76 7.54 -5.62 -11.29
N LYS A 77 8.39 -5.46 -10.26
CA LYS A 77 9.72 -4.82 -10.42
C LYS A 77 10.55 -5.50 -11.51
N SER A 78 10.57 -6.83 -11.52
CA SER A 78 11.30 -7.61 -12.52
C SER A 78 10.73 -7.42 -13.93
N VAL A 79 9.41 -7.39 -14.07
CA VAL A 79 8.72 -7.12 -15.35
C VAL A 79 9.04 -5.71 -15.85
N ILE A 80 8.95 -4.70 -14.97
CA ILE A 80 9.27 -3.31 -15.29
C ILE A 80 10.73 -3.18 -15.71
N LYS A 81 11.66 -3.75 -14.94
CA LYS A 81 13.10 -3.74 -15.27
C LYS A 81 13.36 -4.30 -16.66
N LYS A 82 12.73 -5.44 -16.98
CA LYS A 82 12.90 -6.12 -18.27
C LYS A 82 12.36 -5.30 -19.44
N LYS A 83 11.23 -4.59 -19.24
CA LYS A 83 10.53 -3.88 -20.32
C LYS A 83 10.98 -2.42 -20.49
N TYR A 84 11.27 -1.72 -19.40
CA TYR A 84 11.53 -0.28 -19.37
C TYR A 84 12.94 0.08 -18.86
N GLY A 85 13.74 -0.91 -18.47
CA GLY A 85 15.11 -0.71 -17.98
C GLY A 85 15.22 -0.56 -16.46
N GLN A 86 16.45 -0.56 -15.96
CA GLN A 86 16.77 -0.51 -14.54
C GLN A 86 16.23 0.75 -13.86
N ASP A 87 16.33 1.90 -14.53
CA ASP A 87 15.94 3.20 -13.96
C ASP A 87 14.44 3.33 -13.73
N ALA A 88 13.63 2.58 -14.48
CA ALA A 88 12.18 2.51 -14.30
C ALA A 88 11.75 1.76 -13.01
N THR A 89 12.70 1.14 -12.30
CA THR A 89 12.45 0.48 -11.01
C THR A 89 12.74 1.35 -9.79
N ASN A 90 13.12 2.61 -10.00
CA ASN A 90 13.10 3.61 -8.95
C ASN A 90 11.68 3.84 -8.45
N VAL A 91 11.55 4.24 -7.19
CA VAL A 91 10.27 4.35 -6.51
C VAL A 91 9.95 5.81 -6.19
N GLY A 92 8.66 6.17 -6.21
CA GLY A 92 8.18 7.45 -5.71
C GLY A 92 8.02 7.48 -4.18
N ASP A 93 7.40 8.54 -3.67
CA ASP A 93 7.24 8.80 -2.23
C ASP A 93 6.53 7.67 -1.47
N GLU A 94 5.62 6.96 -2.14
CA GLU A 94 4.82 5.86 -1.57
C GLU A 94 5.36 4.46 -1.90
N GLY A 95 6.50 4.35 -2.58
CA GLY A 95 7.10 3.07 -2.95
C GLY A 95 6.62 2.46 -4.27
N GLY A 96 5.58 3.02 -4.90
CA GLY A 96 5.14 2.63 -6.25
C GLY A 96 6.17 2.96 -7.34
N PHE A 97 6.17 2.20 -8.44
CA PHE A 97 7.05 2.44 -9.59
C PHE A 97 6.48 3.50 -10.54
N ALA A 98 7.33 4.21 -11.26
CA ALA A 98 6.92 5.19 -12.26
C ALA A 98 7.48 4.87 -13.67
N PRO A 99 7.18 3.69 -14.25
CA PRO A 99 7.63 3.37 -15.60
C PRO A 99 7.04 4.36 -16.61
N ASN A 100 7.75 4.57 -17.72
CA ASN A 100 7.30 5.45 -18.80
C ASN A 100 6.21 4.80 -19.66
N ILE A 101 5.03 4.59 -19.07
CA ILE A 101 3.84 4.07 -19.74
C ILE A 101 3.23 5.20 -20.59
N GLN A 102 3.00 4.90 -21.86
CA GLN A 102 2.54 5.86 -22.87
C GLN A 102 1.07 5.64 -23.28
N GLU A 103 0.47 4.51 -22.90
CA GLU A 103 -0.89 4.11 -23.27
C GLU A 103 -1.81 4.17 -22.04
N ASN A 104 -2.95 4.85 -22.22
CA ASN A 104 -4.02 5.01 -21.21
C ASN A 104 -5.33 4.34 -21.66
N LYS A 105 -5.26 3.39 -22.60
CA LYS A 105 -6.45 2.72 -23.12
C LYS A 105 -7.09 1.81 -22.07
#